data_AF-A0A956SUR0-F1
#
_entry.id   AF-A0A956SUR0-F1
#
_cell.length_a   1.000
_cell.length_b   1.000
_cell.length_c   1.000
_cell.angle_alpha   90.00
_cell.angle_beta   90.00
_cell.angle_gamma   90.00
#
_symmetry.space_group_name_H-M   'P 1'
#
loop_
_entity.id
_entity.type
_entity.pdbx_description
1 polymer ?
#
loop_
_entity_poly.entity_id
_entity_poly.type
_entity_poly.pdbx_seq_one_letter_code
_entity_poly.pdbx_strand_id
1 'polypeptide(L)'
;MATGHHARFPHAHFPPSRGLTLVVAVAVAIALGARTADALDTLYTFVGDSNRDNFGIAVSGAGDVNGDNFDDLIVGAERDDNNGPESGSARVLSGADGSTLYTFDGDSADDAFGASVSGAGDVNGDDFADVIVGAPRDDNSGDDSGMARVFSGADGAILYTFDGGGAGDELGSSVAAAGDINGDDFDDVIVGAPQPVVAGGFARIFSGANGAVLRTLEGKFPETEVGSSVAGAGDVN
;
A
#
# COMPACT_ATOMS: atom_id res chain seq x y z
N MET A 1 53.52 48.56 21.78
CA MET A 1 52.27 48.83 22.53
C MET A 1 51.15 49.02 21.52
N ALA A 2 50.37 47.97 21.28
CA ALA A 2 49.08 48.02 20.60
C ALA A 2 48.32 46.76 21.03
N THR A 3 47.35 46.93 21.93
CA THR A 3 46.53 45.85 22.49
C THR A 3 45.33 45.62 21.57
N GLY A 4 45.32 44.50 20.84
CA GLY A 4 44.19 44.05 20.05
C GLY A 4 43.11 43.41 20.93
N HIS A 5 41.94 44.04 21.00
CA HIS A 5 40.76 43.46 21.65
C HIS A 5 40.18 42.33 20.79
N HIS A 6 40.28 41.09 21.26
CA HIS A 6 39.50 39.97 20.76
C HIS A 6 38.06 40.07 21.32
N ALA A 7 37.12 40.45 20.46
CA ALA A 7 35.69 40.29 20.76
C ALA A 7 35.33 38.80 20.67
N ARG A 8 34.93 38.21 21.80
CA ARG A 8 34.31 36.87 21.84
C ARG A 8 32.84 37.03 21.49
N PHE A 9 32.42 36.49 20.36
CA PHE A 9 31.00 36.32 20.04
C PHE A 9 30.45 35.14 20.88
N PRO A 10 29.29 35.28 21.55
CA PRO A 10 28.66 34.15 22.21
C PRO A 10 28.09 33.18 21.16
N HIS A 11 28.42 31.90 21.30
CA HIS A 11 27.78 30.82 20.55
C HIS A 11 26.30 30.81 20.88
N ALA A 12 25.45 31.05 19.88
CA ALA A 12 24.02 30.83 20.00
C ALA A 12 23.79 29.33 20.20
N HIS A 13 23.27 28.97 21.37
CA HIS A 13 22.74 27.65 21.65
C HIS A 13 21.41 27.55 20.91
N PHE A 14 21.42 26.96 19.71
CA PHE A 14 20.20 26.60 19.02
C PHE A 14 19.58 25.40 19.76
N PRO A 15 18.35 25.50 20.27
CA PRO A 15 17.67 24.31 20.76
C PRO A 15 17.51 23.32 19.59
N PRO A 16 17.57 22.00 19.85
CA PRO A 16 17.28 21.02 18.81
C PRO A 16 15.91 21.33 18.22
N SER A 17 15.85 21.43 16.89
CA SER A 17 14.62 21.59 16.14
C SER A 17 13.67 20.48 16.58
N ARG A 18 12.54 20.85 17.20
CA ARG A 18 11.44 19.92 17.40
C ARG A 18 10.96 19.53 16.01
N GLY A 19 11.42 18.37 15.54
CA GLY A 19 10.93 17.76 14.32
C GLY A 19 9.41 17.69 14.40
N LEU A 20 8.75 18.12 13.34
CA LEU A 20 7.31 17.96 13.20
C LEU A 20 7.06 16.45 13.12
N THR A 21 6.65 15.82 14.21
CA THR A 21 6.17 14.43 14.20
C THR A 21 4.82 14.43 13.52
N LEU A 22 4.71 13.83 12.34
CA LEU A 22 3.43 13.56 11.71
C LEU A 22 2.80 12.37 12.43
N VAL A 23 1.74 12.63 13.21
CA VAL A 23 0.92 11.58 13.82
C VAL A 23 -0.20 11.29 12.83
N VAL A 24 -0.13 10.16 12.14
CA VAL A 24 -1.28 9.67 11.36
C VAL A 24 -2.21 8.95 12.34
N ALA A 25 -3.26 9.64 12.76
CA ALA A 25 -4.35 9.01 13.48
C ALA A 25 -5.24 8.28 12.45
N VAL A 26 -5.05 6.97 12.30
CA VAL A 26 -6.02 6.14 11.57
C VAL A 26 -7.20 5.90 12.50
N ALA A 27 -8.26 6.70 12.35
CA ALA A 27 -9.51 6.47 13.05
C ALA A 27 -10.34 5.43 12.27
N VAL A 28 -10.17 4.14 12.58
CA VAL A 28 -11.09 3.10 12.09
C VAL A 28 -12.32 3.10 12.98
N ALA A 29 -13.43 3.64 12.47
CA ALA A 29 -14.71 3.61 13.18
C ALA A 29 -15.43 2.27 12.89
N ILE A 30 -15.13 1.23 13.65
CA ILE A 30 -15.97 0.03 13.67
C ILE A 30 -17.15 0.31 14.61
N ALA A 31 -18.33 0.54 14.02
CA ALA A 31 -19.54 0.87 14.76
C ALA A 31 -20.12 -0.36 15.49
N LEU A 32 -19.54 -0.76 16.62
CA LEU A 32 -20.16 -1.74 17.51
C LEU A 32 -21.15 -1.05 18.47
N GLY A 33 -22.37 -0.85 17.98
CA GLY A 33 -23.54 -0.53 18.81
C GLY A 33 -23.63 0.94 19.24
N ALA A 34 -24.84 1.50 19.11
CA ALA A 34 -25.17 2.90 19.36
C ALA A 34 -24.57 3.45 20.67
N ARG A 35 -23.46 4.18 20.55
CA ARG A 35 -22.94 5.12 21.54
C ARG A 35 -23.15 6.50 20.95
N THR A 36 -23.85 7.36 21.68
CA THR A 36 -24.04 8.77 21.34
C THR A 36 -22.69 9.39 20.98
N ALA A 37 -22.69 10.29 19.99
CA ALA A 37 -21.52 10.92 19.38
C ALA A 37 -20.66 11.75 20.36
N ASP A 38 -20.03 11.09 21.32
CA ASP A 38 -19.11 11.66 22.30
C ASP A 38 -17.76 10.92 22.17
N ALA A 39 -16.77 11.66 21.66
CA ALA A 39 -15.37 11.31 21.46
C ALA A 39 -15.08 10.09 20.56
N LEU A 40 -14.39 10.35 19.44
CA LEU A 40 -13.62 9.31 18.77
C LEU A 40 -12.52 8.88 19.76
N ASP A 41 -12.67 7.71 20.37
CA ASP A 41 -11.60 7.10 21.15
C ASP A 41 -10.59 6.52 20.15
N THR A 42 -9.33 6.93 20.25
CA THR A 42 -8.28 6.35 19.42
C THR A 42 -7.95 4.98 20.00
N LEU A 43 -8.30 3.90 19.29
CA LEU A 43 -7.95 2.55 19.71
C LEU A 43 -6.43 2.35 19.64
N TYR A 44 -5.84 2.60 18.46
CA TYR A 44 -4.43 2.38 18.18
C TYR A 44 -3.81 3.57 17.44
N THR A 45 -2.50 3.77 17.63
CA THR A 45 -1.70 4.73 16.86
C THR A 45 -0.51 3.99 16.30
N PHE A 46 -0.39 4.00 14.98
CA PHE A 46 0.71 3.40 14.24
C PHE A 46 1.65 4.48 13.77
N VAL A 47 2.96 4.21 13.82
CA VAL A 47 4.00 5.16 13.42
C VAL A 47 4.95 4.41 12.50
N GLY A 48 5.30 5.03 11.36
CA GLY A 48 6.33 4.51 10.47
C GLY A 48 7.72 4.54 11.12
N ASP A 49 8.69 3.88 10.49
CA ASP A 49 10.01 3.71 11.10
C ASP A 49 10.82 5.00 11.12
N SER A 50 10.70 5.83 10.08
CA SER A 50 11.41 7.10 9.93
C SER A 50 10.53 8.24 9.43
N ASN A 51 11.06 9.46 9.55
CA ASN A 51 10.40 10.64 9.03
C ASN A 51 10.51 10.66 7.50
N ARG A 52 9.37 10.86 6.82
CA ARG A 52 9.22 10.99 5.35
C ARG A 52 9.10 9.68 4.58
N ASP A 53 8.99 8.56 5.27
CA ASP A 53 8.70 7.25 4.68
C ASP A 53 7.27 7.16 4.12
N ASN A 54 6.47 8.22 4.31
CA ASN A 54 5.07 8.30 3.88
C ASN A 54 4.21 7.15 4.44
N PHE A 55 4.54 6.63 5.63
CA PHE A 55 3.69 5.65 6.30
C PHE A 55 2.27 6.19 6.50
N GLY A 56 1.27 5.43 6.04
CA GLY A 56 -0.12 5.87 5.99
C GLY A 56 -0.52 6.59 4.71
N ILE A 57 0.31 6.57 3.66
CA ILE A 57 -0.04 7.11 2.34
C ILE A 57 -1.22 6.38 1.72
N ALA A 58 -1.28 5.06 1.93
CA ALA A 58 -2.37 4.18 1.55
C ALA A 58 -2.76 3.30 2.74
N VAL A 59 -4.07 3.13 2.98
CA VAL A 59 -4.62 2.32 4.06
C VAL A 59 -5.86 1.58 3.53
N SER A 60 -5.99 0.31 3.89
CA SER A 60 -7.20 -0.48 3.63
C SER A 60 -7.46 -1.49 4.74
N GLY A 61 -8.68 -2.02 4.80
CA GLY A 61 -8.94 -3.25 5.53
C GLY A 61 -8.26 -4.41 4.81
N ALA A 62 -7.64 -5.31 5.58
CA ALA A 62 -6.96 -6.49 5.06
C ALA A 62 -7.83 -7.76 5.13
N GLY A 63 -8.96 -7.72 5.85
CA GLY A 63 -9.70 -8.94 6.24
C GLY A 63 -9.02 -9.63 7.43
N ASP A 64 -9.49 -10.81 7.82
CA ASP A 64 -8.86 -11.61 8.90
C ASP A 64 -7.62 -12.35 8.35
N VAL A 65 -6.45 -11.72 8.48
CA VAL A 65 -5.20 -12.22 7.89
C VAL A 65 -4.58 -13.31 8.76
N ASN A 66 -4.80 -13.26 10.08
CA ASN A 66 -4.18 -14.19 11.04
C ASN A 66 -5.14 -15.27 11.59
N GLY A 67 -6.41 -15.27 11.19
CA GLY A 67 -7.43 -16.25 11.58
C GLY A 67 -7.95 -16.06 13.01
N ASP A 68 -7.90 -14.84 13.56
CA ASP A 68 -8.36 -14.54 14.92
C ASP A 68 -9.83 -14.04 14.98
N ASN A 69 -10.50 -13.95 13.83
CA ASN A 69 -11.85 -13.42 13.59
C ASN A 69 -11.99 -11.90 13.78
N PHE A 70 -10.90 -11.15 13.74
CA PHE A 70 -10.93 -9.70 13.66
C PHE A 70 -10.36 -9.25 12.31
N ASP A 71 -11.05 -8.31 11.65
CA ASP A 71 -10.51 -7.71 10.44
C ASP A 71 -9.25 -6.89 10.76
N ASP A 72 -8.18 -7.18 10.03
CA ASP A 72 -6.89 -6.52 10.13
C ASP A 72 -6.79 -5.32 9.18
N LEU A 73 -5.66 -4.61 9.26
CA LEU A 73 -5.39 -3.42 8.46
C LEU A 73 -4.10 -3.59 7.67
N ILE A 74 -4.07 -3.09 6.45
CA ILE A 74 -2.84 -2.92 5.69
C ILE A 74 -2.53 -1.44 5.46
N VAL A 75 -1.27 -1.07 5.65
CA VAL A 75 -0.77 0.31 5.56
C VAL A 75 0.50 0.36 4.72
N GLY A 76 0.52 1.23 3.71
CA GLY A 76 1.67 1.48 2.85
C GLY A 76 2.60 2.58 3.36
N ALA A 77 3.87 2.49 2.98
CA ALA A 77 4.94 3.45 3.21
C ALA A 77 5.85 3.48 1.97
N GLU A 78 5.40 4.14 0.91
CA GLU A 78 6.07 4.14 -0.41
C GLU A 78 7.50 4.71 -0.42
N ARG A 79 7.93 5.40 0.65
CA ARG A 79 9.26 6.01 0.75
C ARG A 79 10.12 5.40 1.85
N ASP A 80 9.72 4.24 2.36
CA ASP A 80 10.54 3.49 3.28
C ASP A 80 11.85 3.03 2.60
N ASP A 81 12.94 3.02 3.35
CA ASP A 81 14.30 2.85 2.81
C ASP A 81 14.92 1.47 3.11
N ASN A 82 14.13 0.48 3.55
CA ASN A 82 14.64 -0.80 4.07
C ASN A 82 15.58 -1.55 3.09
N ASN A 83 15.30 -1.50 1.78
CA ASN A 83 16.09 -2.18 0.74
C ASN A 83 16.72 -1.22 -0.29
N GLY A 84 16.70 0.08 -0.01
CA GLY A 84 17.24 1.13 -0.87
C GLY A 84 16.43 2.42 -0.71
N PRO A 85 16.96 3.59 -1.11
CA PRO A 85 16.19 4.83 -1.06
C PRO A 85 14.84 4.68 -1.75
N GLU A 86 13.75 5.06 -1.08
CA GLU A 86 12.37 4.97 -1.58
C GLU A 86 12.00 3.58 -2.12
N SER A 87 12.59 2.50 -1.59
CA SER A 87 12.20 1.13 -1.95
C SER A 87 10.76 0.82 -1.57
N GLY A 88 10.30 1.45 -0.49
CA GLY A 88 8.95 1.33 0.03
C GLY A 88 8.72 0.08 0.88
N SER A 89 7.63 0.10 1.66
CA SER A 89 7.16 -1.05 2.44
C SER A 89 5.64 -1.03 2.62
N ALA A 90 5.07 -2.16 3.02
CA ALA A 90 3.69 -2.28 3.49
C ALA A 90 3.63 -3.11 4.77
N ARG A 91 2.73 -2.76 5.70
CA ARG A 91 2.57 -3.46 6.97
C ARG A 91 1.14 -3.91 7.17
N VAL A 92 1.00 -5.15 7.62
CA VAL A 92 -0.27 -5.68 8.11
C VAL A 92 -0.29 -5.57 9.63
N LEU A 93 -1.36 -5.01 10.17
CA LEU A 93 -1.54 -4.68 11.58
C LEU A 93 -2.81 -5.37 12.08
N SER A 94 -2.70 -6.08 13.20
CA SER A 94 -3.82 -6.80 13.79
C SER A 94 -4.95 -5.86 14.19
N GLY A 95 -6.17 -6.16 13.79
CA GLY A 95 -7.37 -5.47 14.24
C GLY A 95 -7.70 -5.75 15.71
N ALA A 96 -7.28 -6.90 16.23
CA ALA A 96 -7.56 -7.33 17.59
C ALA A 96 -6.77 -6.51 18.62
N ASP A 97 -5.46 -6.32 18.40
CA ASP A 97 -4.55 -5.74 19.40
C ASP A 97 -3.58 -4.66 18.87
N GLY A 98 -3.59 -4.38 17.56
CA GLY A 98 -2.70 -3.42 16.93
C GLY A 98 -1.24 -3.89 16.82
N SER A 99 -0.95 -5.18 17.00
CA SER A 99 0.38 -5.72 16.74
C SER A 99 0.68 -5.78 15.23
N THR A 100 1.96 -5.70 14.84
CA THR A 100 2.36 -5.95 13.45
C THR A 100 2.36 -7.44 13.17
N LEU A 101 1.55 -7.87 12.20
CA LEU A 101 1.49 -9.25 11.73
C LEU A 101 2.58 -9.50 10.68
N TYR A 102 2.62 -8.63 9.67
CA TYR A 102 3.59 -8.72 8.57
C TYR A 102 4.18 -7.36 8.23
N THR A 103 5.41 -7.38 7.71
CA THR A 103 6.07 -6.27 7.04
C THR A 103 6.63 -6.80 5.73
N PHE A 104 6.23 -6.19 4.63
CA PHE A 104 6.67 -6.52 3.28
C PHE A 104 7.48 -5.34 2.76
N ASP A 105 8.74 -5.58 2.44
CA ASP A 105 9.65 -4.57 1.92
C ASP A 105 9.71 -4.64 0.39
N GLY A 106 9.82 -3.49 -0.27
CA GLY A 106 10.13 -3.40 -1.70
C GLY A 106 11.50 -3.99 -2.02
N ASP A 107 11.75 -4.32 -3.29
CA ASP A 107 12.95 -5.08 -3.65
C ASP A 107 14.17 -4.19 -3.88
N SER A 108 13.95 -3.04 -4.53
CA SER A 108 15.00 -2.14 -4.99
C SER A 108 14.69 -0.69 -4.68
N ALA A 109 15.70 0.17 -4.80
CA ALA A 109 15.53 1.60 -4.66
C ALA A 109 14.55 2.14 -5.70
N ASP A 110 13.80 3.17 -5.32
CA ASP A 110 12.84 3.92 -6.14
C ASP A 110 11.59 3.14 -6.61
N ASP A 111 11.40 1.86 -6.25
CA ASP A 111 10.24 1.04 -6.65
C ASP A 111 8.89 1.57 -6.13
N ALA A 112 8.91 2.38 -5.04
CA ALA A 112 7.73 2.91 -4.37
C ALA A 112 6.74 1.82 -3.91
N PHE A 113 7.24 0.68 -3.41
CA PHE A 113 6.41 -0.40 -2.90
C PHE A 113 5.53 0.07 -1.73
N GLY A 114 4.23 -0.22 -1.76
CA GLY A 114 3.29 0.30 -0.78
C GLY A 114 2.68 1.65 -1.15
N ALA A 115 2.88 2.16 -2.37
CA ALA A 115 2.15 3.31 -2.91
C ALA A 115 0.63 3.06 -2.99
N SER A 116 0.24 1.81 -3.20
CA SER A 116 -1.15 1.36 -3.10
C SER A 116 -1.23 0.03 -2.34
N VAL A 117 -2.26 -0.13 -1.52
CA VAL A 117 -2.49 -1.36 -0.73
C VAL A 117 -3.99 -1.68 -0.66
N SER A 118 -4.32 -2.97 -0.56
CA SER A 118 -5.67 -3.45 -0.29
C SER A 118 -5.63 -4.85 0.34
N GLY A 119 -6.67 -5.24 1.09
CA GLY A 119 -7.01 -6.66 1.19
C GLY A 119 -7.31 -7.23 -0.20
N ALA A 120 -7.04 -8.50 -0.40
CA ALA A 120 -7.23 -9.23 -1.65
C ALA A 120 -8.37 -10.25 -1.59
N GLY A 121 -8.88 -10.57 -0.39
CA GLY A 121 -9.78 -11.70 -0.18
C GLY A 121 -9.00 -12.99 0.04
N ASP A 122 -9.65 -14.16 -0.01
CA ASP A 122 -8.96 -15.45 0.02
C ASP A 122 -8.61 -15.87 -1.42
N VAL A 123 -7.40 -15.54 -1.85
CA VAL A 123 -6.96 -15.69 -3.24
C VAL A 123 -6.49 -17.12 -3.50
N ASN A 124 -6.00 -17.83 -2.49
CA ASN A 124 -5.45 -19.18 -2.61
C ASN A 124 -6.34 -20.29 -2.02
N GLY A 125 -7.48 -19.96 -1.44
CA GLY A 125 -8.48 -20.88 -0.89
C GLY A 125 -8.03 -21.54 0.42
N ASP A 126 -7.27 -20.84 1.26
CA ASP A 126 -6.75 -21.35 2.53
C ASP A 126 -7.53 -20.89 3.78
N ASP A 127 -8.65 -20.18 3.59
CA ASP A 127 -9.51 -19.57 4.59
C ASP A 127 -8.89 -18.38 5.36
N PHE A 128 -7.73 -17.87 4.94
CA PHE A 128 -7.14 -16.63 5.47
C PHE A 128 -7.28 -15.50 4.44
N ALA A 129 -7.52 -14.27 4.91
CA ALA A 129 -7.54 -13.13 4.02
C ALA A 129 -6.11 -12.77 3.56
N ASP A 130 -5.94 -12.62 2.26
CA ASP A 130 -4.70 -12.20 1.62
C ASP A 130 -4.67 -10.69 1.40
N VAL A 131 -3.50 -10.17 1.04
CA VAL A 131 -3.30 -8.74 0.77
C VAL A 131 -2.57 -8.49 -0.54
N ILE A 132 -2.83 -7.34 -1.15
CA ILE A 132 -2.17 -6.89 -2.38
C ILE A 132 -1.49 -5.54 -2.18
N VAL A 133 -0.30 -5.40 -2.74
CA VAL A 133 0.54 -4.19 -2.65
C VAL A 133 1.06 -3.82 -4.03
N GLY A 134 0.95 -2.53 -4.38
CA GLY A 134 1.48 -1.98 -5.61
C GLY A 134 2.84 -1.27 -5.44
N ALA A 135 3.65 -1.32 -6.50
CA ALA A 135 4.94 -0.67 -6.66
C ALA A 135 5.00 -0.05 -8.07
N PRO A 136 4.36 1.11 -8.30
CA PRO A 136 4.19 1.66 -9.64
C PRO A 136 5.49 2.11 -10.32
N ARG A 137 6.59 2.21 -9.59
CA ARG A 137 7.90 2.62 -10.12
C ARG A 137 8.90 1.47 -10.25
N ASP A 138 8.42 0.23 -10.12
CA ASP A 138 9.25 -0.95 -10.36
C ASP A 138 9.72 -1.01 -11.83
N ASP A 139 11.01 -1.29 -12.01
CA ASP A 139 11.70 -1.25 -13.31
C ASP A 139 11.93 -2.63 -13.95
N ASN A 140 11.36 -3.72 -13.42
CA ASN A 140 11.66 -5.09 -13.88
C ASN A 140 11.36 -5.31 -15.37
N SER A 141 10.36 -4.59 -15.91
CA SER A 141 9.94 -4.66 -17.31
C SER A 141 10.21 -3.37 -18.10
N GLY A 142 11.06 -2.47 -17.55
CA GLY A 142 11.42 -1.17 -18.12
C GLY A 142 11.10 -0.02 -17.16
N ASP A 143 11.67 1.16 -17.43
CA ASP A 143 11.55 2.35 -16.57
C ASP A 143 10.08 2.64 -16.19
N ASP A 144 9.77 2.67 -14.90
CA ASP A 144 8.43 2.86 -14.32
C ASP A 144 7.37 1.90 -14.93
N SER A 145 7.77 0.66 -15.23
CA SER A 145 6.82 -0.36 -15.71
C SER A 145 5.78 -0.74 -14.65
N GLY A 146 6.19 -0.69 -13.39
CA GLY A 146 5.37 -0.96 -12.23
C GLY A 146 5.10 -2.45 -12.02
N MET A 147 4.69 -2.77 -10.80
CA MET A 147 4.41 -4.12 -10.35
C MET A 147 3.33 -4.12 -9.25
N ALA A 148 2.64 -5.25 -9.08
CA ALA A 148 1.83 -5.52 -7.90
C ALA A 148 2.07 -6.95 -7.39
N ARG A 149 2.03 -7.15 -6.06
CA ARG A 149 2.20 -8.45 -5.42
C ARG A 149 1.05 -8.79 -4.49
N VAL A 150 0.62 -10.05 -4.54
CA VAL A 150 -0.32 -10.65 -3.59
C VAL A 150 0.47 -11.49 -2.59
N PHE A 151 0.21 -11.29 -1.30
CA PHE A 151 0.82 -12.01 -0.20
C PHE A 151 -0.23 -12.80 0.56
N SER A 152 0.12 -14.04 0.92
CA SER A 152 -0.74 -14.90 1.72
C SER A 152 -0.90 -14.36 3.13
N GLY A 153 -2.13 -14.34 3.65
CA GLY A 153 -2.36 -14.02 5.05
C GLY A 153 -1.85 -15.10 6.00
N ALA A 154 -1.95 -16.37 5.62
CA ALA A 154 -1.61 -17.49 6.46
C ALA A 154 -0.11 -17.55 6.83
N ASP A 155 0.78 -17.20 5.91
CA ASP A 155 2.24 -17.31 6.12
C ASP A 155 3.10 -16.15 5.57
N GLY A 156 2.48 -15.15 4.93
CA GLY A 156 3.18 -14.01 4.34
C GLY A 156 3.92 -14.33 3.03
N ALA A 157 3.74 -15.52 2.45
CA ALA A 157 4.39 -15.89 1.19
C ALA A 157 3.83 -15.09 0.01
N ILE A 158 4.66 -14.82 -0.99
CA ILE A 158 4.19 -14.26 -2.26
C ILE A 158 3.38 -15.32 -3.00
N LEU A 159 2.11 -15.03 -3.25
CA LEU A 159 1.22 -15.85 -4.08
C LEU A 159 1.38 -15.50 -5.56
N TYR A 160 1.37 -14.20 -5.86
CA TYR A 160 1.50 -13.70 -7.23
C TYR A 160 2.34 -12.43 -7.29
N THR A 161 3.08 -12.30 -8.39
CA THR A 161 3.70 -11.05 -8.84
C THR A 161 3.17 -10.75 -10.23
N PHE A 162 2.62 -9.54 -10.40
CA PHE A 162 2.14 -9.03 -11.68
C PHE A 162 3.04 -7.89 -12.11
N ASP A 163 3.78 -8.07 -13.20
CA ASP A 163 4.67 -7.06 -13.75
C ASP A 163 3.99 -6.25 -14.87
N GLY A 164 4.38 -4.99 -14.98
CA GLY A 164 4.03 -4.11 -16.10
C GLY A 164 4.48 -4.70 -17.44
N GLY A 165 3.79 -4.31 -18.52
CA GLY A 165 4.09 -4.77 -19.88
C GLY A 165 5.22 -4.01 -20.57
N GLY A 166 5.59 -2.84 -20.06
CA GLY A 166 6.67 -2.01 -20.59
C GLY A 166 6.84 -0.69 -19.84
N ALA A 167 7.81 0.12 -20.28
CA ALA A 167 8.16 1.37 -19.63
C ALA A 167 6.98 2.37 -19.57
N GLY A 168 6.81 3.01 -18.42
CA GLY A 168 5.76 3.99 -18.12
C GLY A 168 4.36 3.37 -18.00
N ASP A 169 4.26 2.05 -17.84
CA ASP A 169 2.98 1.40 -17.60
C ASP A 169 2.39 1.78 -16.23
N GLU A 170 3.27 1.93 -15.23
CA GLU A 170 2.95 2.23 -13.85
C GLU A 170 1.92 1.25 -13.24
N LEU A 171 2.03 -0.05 -13.59
CA LEU A 171 1.17 -1.09 -13.01
C LEU A 171 1.30 -1.09 -11.49
N GLY A 172 0.19 -1.21 -10.77
CA GLY A 172 0.20 -1.14 -9.30
C GLY A 172 0.02 0.28 -8.77
N SER A 173 -0.25 1.26 -9.64
CA SER A 173 -0.70 2.59 -9.21
C SER A 173 -1.99 2.55 -8.40
N SER A 174 -2.86 1.57 -8.66
CA SER A 174 -3.99 1.26 -7.81
C SER A 174 -4.26 -0.25 -7.78
N VAL A 175 -4.65 -0.76 -6.60
CA VAL A 175 -4.97 -2.17 -6.37
C VAL A 175 -6.25 -2.30 -5.57
N ALA A 176 -7.02 -3.37 -5.78
CA ALA A 176 -8.17 -3.72 -4.95
C ALA A 176 -8.48 -5.22 -5.04
N ALA A 177 -9.14 -5.76 -4.03
CA ALA A 177 -9.89 -7.01 -4.17
C ALA A 177 -10.97 -6.84 -5.24
N ALA A 178 -11.19 -7.87 -6.05
CA ALA A 178 -12.30 -7.95 -6.99
C ALA A 178 -13.39 -8.93 -6.51
N GLY A 179 -13.06 -9.80 -5.54
CA GLY A 179 -13.90 -10.94 -5.14
C GLY A 179 -13.88 -12.03 -6.21
N ASP A 180 -14.57 -13.15 -6.01
CA ASP A 180 -14.71 -14.17 -7.06
C ASP A 180 -15.60 -13.67 -8.22
N ILE A 181 -14.97 -13.14 -9.28
CA ILE A 181 -15.66 -12.60 -10.45
C ILE A 181 -16.01 -13.70 -11.45
N ASN A 182 -15.32 -14.84 -11.38
CA ASN A 182 -15.39 -15.88 -12.39
C ASN A 182 -16.16 -17.15 -11.95
N GLY A 183 -16.50 -17.24 -10.67
CA GLY A 183 -17.24 -18.32 -10.05
C GLY A 183 -16.39 -19.58 -9.81
N ASP A 184 -15.09 -19.43 -9.52
CA ASP A 184 -14.18 -20.55 -9.23
C ASP A 184 -13.90 -20.76 -7.74
N ASP A 185 -14.59 -20.03 -6.86
CA ASP A 185 -14.45 -20.06 -5.39
C ASP A 185 -13.12 -19.49 -4.86
N PHE A 186 -12.33 -18.77 -5.69
CA PHE A 186 -11.15 -18.03 -5.27
C PHE A 186 -11.36 -16.53 -5.50
N ASP A 187 -10.99 -15.69 -4.53
CA ASP A 187 -11.12 -14.25 -4.72
C ASP A 187 -10.13 -13.74 -5.78
N ASP A 188 -10.63 -12.93 -6.71
CA ASP A 188 -9.83 -12.29 -7.75
C ASP A 188 -9.33 -10.91 -7.30
N VAL A 189 -8.33 -10.37 -8.00
CA VAL A 189 -7.78 -9.03 -7.73
C VAL A 189 -7.81 -8.16 -8.98
N ILE A 190 -7.89 -6.84 -8.79
CA ILE A 190 -7.80 -5.85 -9.87
C ILE A 190 -6.63 -4.90 -9.64
N VAL A 191 -5.85 -4.66 -10.70
CA VAL A 191 -4.67 -3.79 -10.69
C VAL A 191 -4.76 -2.77 -11.81
N GLY A 192 -4.58 -1.51 -11.47
CA GLY A 192 -4.57 -0.37 -12.39
C GLY A 192 -3.15 0.00 -12.87
N ALA A 193 -3.08 0.44 -14.13
CA ALA A 193 -1.89 0.94 -14.82
C ALA A 193 -2.32 2.17 -15.65
N PRO A 194 -2.25 3.40 -15.12
CA PRO A 194 -2.78 4.60 -15.76
C PRO A 194 -2.06 5.00 -17.04
N GLN A 195 -0.83 4.52 -17.29
CA GLN A 195 -0.03 4.81 -18.48
C GLN A 195 -0.03 6.30 -18.91
N PRO A 196 0.37 7.26 -18.05
CA PRO A 196 0.09 8.69 -18.24
C PRO A 196 0.68 9.31 -19.51
N VAL A 197 1.61 8.61 -20.20
CA VAL A 197 2.40 9.15 -21.31
C VAL A 197 2.01 8.69 -22.72
N VAL A 198 1.39 7.52 -22.91
CA VAL A 198 1.26 6.95 -24.28
C VAL A 198 -0.01 6.17 -24.61
N ALA A 199 -0.82 5.74 -23.64
CA ALA A 199 -2.06 5.02 -23.90
C ALA A 199 -3.09 5.36 -22.83
N GLY A 200 -4.38 5.15 -23.10
CA GLY A 200 -5.49 5.55 -22.22
C GLY A 200 -5.56 4.79 -20.89
N GLY A 201 -4.46 4.22 -20.41
CA GLY A 201 -4.37 3.37 -19.24
C GLY A 201 -5.18 2.08 -19.36
N PHE A 202 -4.98 1.19 -18.40
CA PHE A 202 -5.81 0.01 -18.24
C PHE A 202 -5.96 -0.39 -16.77
N ALA A 203 -6.99 -1.19 -16.51
CA ALA A 203 -7.06 -2.01 -15.30
C ALA A 203 -7.21 -3.48 -15.71
N ARG A 204 -6.50 -4.38 -15.03
CA ARG A 204 -6.58 -5.83 -15.27
C ARG A 204 -7.12 -6.54 -14.05
N ILE A 205 -8.07 -7.44 -14.28
CA ILE A 205 -8.55 -8.40 -13.27
C ILE A 205 -7.76 -9.69 -13.46
N PHE A 206 -7.17 -10.18 -12.39
CA PHE A 206 -6.37 -11.41 -12.33
C PHE A 206 -7.08 -12.44 -11.47
N SER A 207 -7.10 -13.68 -11.96
CA SER A 207 -7.71 -14.82 -11.28
C SER A 207 -6.94 -15.18 -10.01
N GLY A 208 -7.64 -15.35 -8.89
CA GLY A 208 -7.00 -15.84 -7.67
C GLY A 208 -6.50 -17.27 -7.78
N ALA A 209 -7.25 -18.13 -8.48
CA ALA A 209 -6.92 -19.54 -8.63
C ALA A 209 -5.61 -19.82 -9.38
N ASN A 210 -5.17 -18.93 -10.28
CA ASN A 210 -4.01 -19.19 -11.14
C ASN A 210 -3.22 -17.96 -11.64
N GLY A 211 -3.59 -16.74 -11.25
CA GLY A 211 -2.94 -15.50 -11.65
C GLY A 211 -3.18 -15.09 -13.11
N ALA A 212 -4.05 -15.77 -13.86
CA ALA A 212 -4.32 -15.42 -15.25
C ALA A 212 -5.18 -14.15 -15.36
N VAL A 213 -4.97 -13.37 -16.42
CA VAL A 213 -5.82 -12.21 -16.73
C VAL A 213 -7.22 -12.69 -17.13
N LEU A 214 -8.23 -12.33 -16.34
CA LEU A 214 -9.64 -12.57 -16.63
C LEU A 214 -10.22 -11.50 -17.54
N ARG A 215 -9.82 -10.24 -17.32
CA ARG A 215 -10.32 -9.08 -18.08
C ARG A 215 -9.31 -7.95 -18.09
N THR A 216 -9.24 -7.26 -19.23
CA THR A 216 -8.57 -5.96 -19.36
C THR A 216 -9.63 -4.89 -19.65
N LEU A 217 -9.61 -3.81 -18.88
CA LEU A 217 -10.43 -2.62 -19.04
C LEU A 217 -9.54 -1.50 -19.57
N GLU A 218 -9.62 -1.20 -20.86
CA GLU A 218 -8.76 -0.20 -21.51
C GLU A 218 -9.46 1.14 -21.69
N GLY A 219 -8.72 2.23 -21.52
CA GLY A 219 -9.21 3.56 -21.91
C GLY A 219 -9.28 3.71 -23.43
N LYS A 220 -10.42 4.23 -23.89
CA LYS A 220 -10.71 4.34 -25.33
C LYS A 220 -10.04 5.53 -26.02
N PHE A 221 -9.41 6.44 -25.27
CA PHE A 221 -8.82 7.66 -25.81
C PHE A 221 -7.46 7.94 -25.16
N PRO A 222 -6.51 8.59 -25.86
CA PRO A 222 -5.30 9.12 -25.24
C PRO A 222 -5.67 10.08 -24.09
N GLU A 223 -4.85 10.13 -23.05
CA GLU A 223 -5.05 10.97 -21.85
C GLU A 223 -6.25 10.59 -20.97
N THR A 224 -6.87 9.41 -21.16
CA THR A 224 -7.76 8.86 -20.13
C THR A 224 -6.92 8.13 -19.09
N GLU A 225 -7.08 8.46 -17.81
CA GLU A 225 -6.32 7.83 -16.72
C GLU A 225 -7.04 6.57 -16.23
N VAL A 226 -7.43 5.64 -17.12
CA VAL A 226 -8.06 4.38 -16.68
C VAL A 226 -7.04 3.58 -15.88
N GLY A 227 -7.42 3.10 -14.70
CA GLY A 227 -6.50 2.42 -13.79
C GLY A 227 -5.76 3.34 -12.82
N SER A 228 -6.01 4.66 -12.86
CA SER A 228 -5.57 5.58 -11.77
C SER A 228 -6.24 5.28 -10.43
N SER A 229 -7.44 4.71 -10.48
CA SER A 229 -8.16 4.20 -9.32
C SER A 229 -8.99 2.99 -9.73
N VAL A 230 -8.84 1.92 -8.95
CA VAL A 230 -9.71 0.75 -9.00
C VAL A 230 -10.31 0.56 -7.61
N ALA A 231 -11.51 0.00 -7.57
CA ALA A 231 -12.18 -0.40 -6.35
C ALA A 231 -12.93 -1.70 -6.63
N GLY A 232 -12.94 -2.61 -5.65
CA GLY A 232 -13.75 -3.82 -5.70
C GLY A 232 -15.24 -3.47 -5.75
N ALA A 233 -16.00 -4.26 -6.52
CA ALA A 233 -17.45 -4.10 -6.58
C ALA A 233 -18.19 -4.89 -5.48
N GLY A 234 -17.46 -5.73 -4.71
CA GLY A 234 -18.08 -6.81 -3.91
C GLY A 234 -18.75 -7.84 -4.81
N ASP A 235 -19.41 -8.84 -4.21
CA ASP A 235 -20.28 -9.76 -4.95
C ASP A 235 -21.44 -8.98 -5.58
N VAL A 236 -21.46 -8.89 -6.90
CA VAL A 236 -22.45 -8.14 -7.70
C VAL A 236 -23.48 -9.06 -8.37
N ASN A 237 -23.51 -10.35 -8.03
CA ASN A 237 -24.42 -11.33 -8.62
C ASN A 237 -25.63 -11.66 -7.73
#